data_AF-A0A6C0HD95-F1
#
_entry.id   AF-A0A6C0HD95-F1
#
_cell.length_a   1.000
_cell.length_b   1.000
_cell.length_c   1.000
_cell.angle_alpha   90.00
_cell.angle_beta   90.00
_cell.angle_gamma   90.00
#
_symmetry.space_group_name_H-M   'P 1'
#
loop_
_entity.id
_entity.type
_entity.pdbx_description
1 polymer ?
#
loop_
_entity_poly.entity_id
_entity_poly.type
_entity_poly.pdbx_seq_one_letter_code
_entity_poly.pdbx_strand_id
1 'polypeptide(L)'
;MARTKKTSDAVESAPAPAPVVNVAADAASATVAKAPKVKKAKAPKEQSPVEAAAPVEVAAPVEDAPVDGDASLVEQSTEFLAKLGQLGALISSLKTEYRTLEKKWTRELKTAQKQSSKRKRKAGNRAPSGFVKPTKISDELAAFLGKDKGAELARTTVTKEINAYIRTNKLQDEANGRKINPDAKLAALLKLKKTDELTYFNLQKYMSHHFSKTGKAEESASA
;
A
#
# COMPACT_ATOMS: atom_id res chain seq x y z
N MET A 1 1.78 12.64 41.09
CA MET A 1 0.69 13.43 41.70
C MET A 1 0.50 14.65 40.81
N ALA A 2 -0.63 15.07 40.26
CA ALA A 2 -2.05 14.74 40.38
C ALA A 2 -2.72 15.11 39.04
N ARG A 3 -3.28 14.16 38.29
CA ARG A 3 -4.72 13.97 37.99
C ARG A 3 -5.70 15.03 38.53
N THR A 4 -6.35 15.76 37.61
CA THR A 4 -7.71 16.35 37.76
C THR A 4 -8.37 16.39 36.36
N LYS A 5 -9.34 15.51 36.03
CA LYS A 5 -10.81 15.61 36.22
C LYS A 5 -11.45 16.51 35.14
N LYS A 6 -12.06 16.00 34.05
CA LYS A 6 -13.42 15.42 33.84
C LYS A 6 -14.59 16.32 34.27
N THR A 7 -15.31 16.85 33.27
CA THR A 7 -16.77 17.14 33.13
C THR A 7 -16.94 18.04 31.89
N SER A 8 -17.96 18.03 31.04
CA SER A 8 -19.16 17.24 30.76
C SER A 8 -19.83 17.91 29.53
N ASP A 9 -20.58 17.12 28.75
CA ASP A 9 -21.63 17.47 27.77
C ASP A 9 -21.79 18.91 27.22
N ALA A 10 -21.69 19.02 25.90
CA ALA A 10 -22.63 19.81 25.09
C ALA A 10 -22.79 19.14 23.72
N VAL A 11 -24.00 18.61 23.50
CA VAL A 11 -24.53 18.13 22.23
C VAL A 11 -24.88 19.35 21.38
N GLU A 12 -24.31 19.47 20.17
CA GLU A 12 -24.84 20.39 19.16
C GLU A 12 -24.79 19.76 17.76
N SER A 13 -25.99 19.32 17.37
CA SER A 13 -26.59 19.30 16.04
C SER A 13 -25.70 19.31 14.79
N ALA A 14 -25.74 18.18 14.07
CA ALA A 14 -25.41 18.08 12.66
C ALA A 14 -26.61 18.54 11.79
N PRO A 15 -26.38 19.10 10.59
CA PRO A 15 -27.32 18.96 9.49
C PRO A 15 -26.80 17.96 8.44
N ALA A 16 -27.74 17.14 7.98
CA ALA A 16 -27.57 15.99 7.10
C ALA A 16 -27.14 16.34 5.66
N PRO A 17 -26.50 15.39 4.93
CA PRO A 17 -26.25 15.51 3.50
C PRO A 17 -27.51 15.14 2.67
N ALA A 18 -27.85 15.99 1.71
CA ALA A 18 -28.95 15.76 0.76
C ALA A 18 -28.61 14.64 -0.26
N PRO A 19 -29.63 13.90 -0.77
CA PRO A 19 -29.43 12.71 -1.59
C PRO A 19 -29.34 13.08 -3.08
N VAL A 20 -28.28 12.63 -3.76
CA VAL A 20 -28.27 12.61 -5.24
C VAL A 20 -28.62 11.22 -5.72
N VAL A 21 -29.76 11.16 -6.38
CA VAL A 21 -30.40 9.96 -6.92
C VAL A 21 -29.65 9.49 -8.16
N ASN A 22 -29.28 8.20 -8.14
CA ASN A 22 -28.78 7.45 -9.26
C ASN A 22 -29.97 7.09 -10.18
N VAL A 23 -29.93 7.47 -11.46
CA VAL A 23 -30.80 6.87 -12.49
C VAL A 23 -29.90 6.33 -13.59
N ALA A 24 -29.77 5.01 -13.59
CA ALA A 24 -29.42 4.23 -14.77
C ALA A 24 -30.72 3.82 -15.46
N ALA A 25 -30.84 4.08 -16.76
CA ALA A 25 -31.78 3.40 -17.63
C ALA A 25 -31.18 3.30 -19.04
N ASP A 26 -31.44 2.14 -19.62
CA ASP A 26 -30.74 1.46 -20.70
C ASP A 26 -31.48 1.58 -22.05
N ALA A 27 -30.73 1.33 -23.12
CA ALA A 27 -31.14 0.81 -24.44
C ALA A 27 -32.01 1.62 -25.45
N ALA A 28 -31.34 1.86 -26.60
CA ALA A 28 -31.71 1.48 -27.97
C ALA A 28 -32.75 2.28 -28.79
N SER A 29 -32.31 2.84 -29.92
CA SER A 29 -32.89 2.60 -31.26
C SER A 29 -31.98 3.13 -32.39
N ALA A 30 -32.25 2.68 -33.61
CA ALA A 30 -31.32 2.37 -34.69
C ALA A 30 -31.23 3.38 -35.86
N THR A 31 -30.08 3.30 -36.56
CA THR A 31 -29.83 3.41 -38.04
C THR A 31 -30.26 4.65 -38.84
N VAL A 32 -29.30 5.27 -39.56
CA VAL A 32 -29.31 5.45 -41.05
C VAL A 32 -27.85 5.54 -41.57
N ALA A 33 -27.62 4.99 -42.77
CA ALA A 33 -26.35 4.65 -43.39
C ALA A 33 -25.79 5.67 -44.43
N LYS A 34 -24.61 5.32 -45.00
CA LYS A 34 -23.97 5.73 -46.29
C LYS A 34 -23.14 7.02 -46.29
N ALA A 35 -21.94 7.18 -46.87
CA ALA A 35 -20.89 6.37 -47.54
C ALA A 35 -19.72 7.37 -47.89
N PRO A 36 -18.53 6.92 -48.33
CA PRO A 36 -17.22 7.55 -48.04
C PRO A 36 -16.68 8.50 -49.13
N LYS A 37 -15.68 9.34 -48.81
CA LYS A 37 -14.94 10.12 -49.84
C LYS A 37 -13.44 10.29 -49.54
N VAL A 38 -12.67 9.38 -50.14
CA VAL A 38 -11.45 9.55 -50.97
C VAL A 38 -10.56 10.79 -50.78
N LYS A 39 -9.26 10.49 -50.61
CA LYS A 39 -8.05 11.33 -50.74
C LYS A 39 -8.04 12.23 -51.98
N LYS A 40 -7.63 13.50 -51.85
CA LYS A 40 -7.10 14.33 -52.96
C LYS A 40 -6.13 15.36 -52.37
N ALA A 41 -4.82 15.11 -52.48
CA ALA A 41 -3.93 15.54 -53.56
C ALA A 41 -3.59 17.04 -53.51
N LYS A 42 -2.31 17.28 -53.24
CA LYS A 42 -1.56 18.52 -53.33
C LYS A 42 -1.51 19.00 -54.79
N ALA A 43 -1.79 20.27 -55.03
CA ALA A 43 -1.49 20.95 -56.29
C ALA A 43 -1.04 22.40 -55.99
N PRO A 44 -0.16 22.96 -56.84
CA PRO A 44 0.76 24.05 -56.52
C PRO A 44 0.11 25.43 -56.72
N LYS A 45 0.58 26.45 -56.00
CA LYS A 45 0.26 27.85 -56.32
C LYS A 45 1.41 28.47 -57.08
N GLU A 46 1.10 28.64 -58.36
CA GLU A 46 1.78 29.33 -59.44
C GLU A 46 1.96 30.82 -59.14
N GLN A 47 3.07 31.34 -59.64
CA GLN A 47 3.46 32.75 -59.63
C GLN A 47 2.61 33.52 -60.66
N SER A 48 2.21 34.74 -60.30
CA SER A 48 1.97 35.80 -61.29
C SER A 48 2.56 37.12 -60.76
N PRO A 49 3.43 37.79 -61.54
CA PRO A 49 3.99 39.10 -61.20
C PRO A 49 3.06 40.21 -61.70
N VAL A 50 2.94 41.28 -60.92
CA VAL A 50 2.39 42.56 -61.38
C VAL A 50 3.37 43.67 -61.00
N GLU A 51 4.18 44.00 -62.00
CA GLU A 51 4.66 45.31 -62.41
C GLU A 51 4.18 46.53 -61.60
N ALA A 52 5.15 47.30 -61.08
CA ALA A 52 4.99 48.71 -60.80
C ALA A 52 6.33 49.43 -61.06
N ALA A 53 6.22 50.50 -61.85
CA ALA A 53 7.26 51.24 -62.54
C ALA A 53 8.36 51.87 -61.66
N ALA A 54 9.55 52.01 -62.25
CA ALA A 54 10.61 52.91 -61.81
C ALA A 54 10.20 54.39 -62.00
N PRO A 55 10.90 55.33 -61.33
CA PRO A 55 11.95 56.01 -62.09
C PRO A 55 13.28 56.13 -61.34
N VAL A 56 14.31 56.30 -62.16
CA VAL A 56 15.73 56.44 -61.84
C VAL A 56 16.01 57.82 -61.25
N GLU A 57 16.80 57.89 -60.18
CA GLU A 57 17.58 59.10 -59.87
C GLU A 57 18.97 58.71 -59.35
N VAL A 58 19.98 59.36 -59.94
CA VAL A 58 21.41 59.09 -59.81
C VAL A 58 21.97 59.89 -58.63
N ALA A 59 22.69 59.25 -57.72
CA ALA A 59 23.70 59.93 -56.91
C ALA A 59 24.80 58.96 -56.49
N ALA A 60 26.04 59.45 -56.63
CA ALA A 60 27.32 58.78 -56.52
C ALA A 60 27.64 58.26 -55.09
N PRO A 61 28.70 57.45 -54.94
CA PRO A 61 28.95 56.65 -53.74
C PRO A 61 29.53 57.51 -52.62
N VAL A 62 28.96 57.38 -51.42
CA VAL A 62 29.55 57.93 -50.20
C VAL A 62 30.32 56.78 -49.54
N GLU A 63 31.63 56.75 -49.77
CA GLU A 63 32.56 56.22 -48.77
C GLU A 63 32.57 57.20 -47.60
N ASP A 64 32.17 56.76 -46.40
CA ASP A 64 32.59 57.40 -45.16
C ASP A 64 32.64 56.36 -44.03
N ALA A 65 33.87 56.17 -43.53
CA ALA A 65 34.36 55.82 -42.19
C ALA A 65 33.47 55.05 -41.16
N PRO A 66 34.10 54.30 -40.23
CA PRO A 66 33.48 53.16 -39.56
C PRO A 66 32.37 53.59 -38.61
N VAL A 67 31.18 53.04 -38.83
CA VAL A 67 30.06 53.08 -37.87
C VAL A 67 30.32 52.09 -36.74
N ASP A 68 31.21 52.45 -35.80
CA ASP A 68 31.43 51.70 -34.55
C ASP A 68 30.13 51.56 -33.72
N GLY A 69 29.16 52.48 -33.92
CA GLY A 69 27.84 52.43 -33.28
C GLY A 69 26.89 51.36 -33.83
N ASP A 70 26.89 51.11 -35.14
CA ASP A 70 26.06 50.05 -35.75
C ASP A 70 26.58 48.66 -35.38
N ALA A 71 27.90 48.49 -35.30
CA ALA A 71 28.51 47.26 -34.82
C ALA A 71 28.10 46.95 -33.37
N SER A 72 28.07 47.96 -32.48
CA SER A 72 27.66 47.80 -31.08
C SER A 72 26.17 47.42 -30.92
N LEU A 73 25.27 47.99 -31.72
CA LEU A 73 23.84 47.63 -31.69
C LEU A 73 23.62 46.21 -32.23
N VAL A 74 24.35 45.83 -33.28
CA VAL A 74 24.32 44.47 -33.82
C VAL A 74 24.84 43.49 -32.76
N GLU A 75 25.93 43.78 -32.07
CA GLU A 75 26.43 42.96 -30.95
C GLU A 75 25.38 42.81 -29.83
N GLN A 76 24.77 43.90 -29.38
CA GLN A 76 23.69 43.87 -28.36
C GLN A 76 22.48 43.03 -28.82
N SER A 77 22.11 43.13 -30.11
CA SER A 77 21.01 42.34 -30.68
C SER A 77 21.33 40.84 -30.73
N THR A 78 22.57 40.48 -31.07
CA THR A 78 23.02 39.08 -31.07
C THR A 78 23.08 38.50 -29.67
N GLU A 79 23.52 39.29 -28.68
CA GLU A 79 23.52 38.89 -27.27
C GLU A 79 22.09 38.69 -26.74
N PHE A 80 21.14 39.53 -27.14
CA PHE A 80 19.73 39.38 -26.77
C PHE A 80 19.10 38.13 -27.40
N LEU A 81 19.38 37.84 -28.67
CA LEU A 81 18.94 36.61 -29.33
C LEU A 81 19.54 35.36 -28.68
N ALA A 82 20.81 35.43 -28.25
CA ALA A 82 21.45 34.37 -27.49
C ALA A 82 20.76 34.14 -26.13
N LYS A 83 20.42 35.22 -25.40
CA LYS A 83 19.63 35.17 -24.15
C LYS A 83 18.24 34.56 -24.38
N LEU A 84 17.59 34.86 -25.50
CA LEU A 84 16.30 34.25 -25.86
C LEU A 84 16.42 32.74 -26.13
N GLY A 85 17.50 32.32 -26.80
CA GLY A 85 17.83 30.90 -26.99
C GLY A 85 18.09 30.18 -25.66
N GLN A 86 18.84 30.81 -24.76
CA GLN A 86 19.07 30.30 -23.40
C GLN A 86 17.78 30.17 -22.60
N LEU A 87 16.87 31.15 -22.68
CA LEU A 87 15.56 31.08 -22.04
C LEU A 87 14.73 29.92 -22.58
N GLY A 88 14.76 29.67 -23.89
CA GLY A 88 14.09 28.51 -24.50
C GLY A 88 14.63 27.17 -23.99
N ALA A 89 15.95 27.08 -23.77
CA ALA A 89 16.58 25.89 -23.18
C ALA A 89 16.14 25.70 -21.71
N LEU A 90 16.10 26.77 -20.92
CA LEU A 90 15.64 26.74 -19.52
C LEU A 90 14.16 26.36 -19.39
N ILE A 91 13.29 26.87 -20.28
CA ILE A 91 11.88 26.48 -20.31
C ILE A 91 11.75 24.99 -20.63
N SER A 92 12.58 24.49 -21.55
CA SER A 92 12.59 23.07 -21.91
C SER A 92 13.07 22.19 -20.76
N SER A 93 14.10 22.59 -20.01
CA SER A 93 14.57 21.87 -18.82
C SER A 93 13.55 21.92 -17.68
N LEU A 94 12.94 23.08 -17.42
CA LEU A 94 11.92 23.22 -16.38
C LEU A 94 10.70 22.32 -16.67
N LYS A 95 10.33 22.17 -17.95
CA LYS A 95 9.26 21.26 -18.37
C LYS A 95 9.61 19.79 -18.12
N THR A 96 10.86 19.38 -18.38
CA THR A 96 11.28 17.99 -18.11
C THR A 96 11.34 17.75 -16.59
N GLU A 97 11.91 18.67 -15.82
CA GLU A 97 11.96 18.62 -14.36
C GLU A 97 10.55 18.51 -13.76
N TYR A 98 9.61 19.35 -14.19
CA TYR A 98 8.22 19.29 -13.76
C TYR A 98 7.60 17.91 -14.04
N ARG A 99 7.80 17.35 -15.24
CA ARG A 99 7.31 16.00 -15.57
C ARG A 99 7.96 14.91 -14.72
N THR A 100 9.23 15.05 -14.35
CA THR A 100 9.87 14.10 -13.43
C THR A 100 9.31 14.22 -12.01
N LEU A 101 9.05 15.45 -11.58
CA LEU A 101 8.56 15.75 -10.24
C LEU A 101 7.10 15.29 -10.07
N GLU A 102 6.25 15.52 -11.08
CA GLU A 102 4.90 14.96 -11.19
C GLU A 102 4.90 13.43 -11.05
N LYS A 103 5.84 12.75 -11.73
CA LYS A 103 6.01 11.28 -11.62
C LYS A 103 6.50 10.86 -10.23
N LYS A 104 7.37 11.63 -9.58
CA LYS A 104 7.85 11.35 -8.22
C LYS A 104 6.73 11.51 -7.20
N TRP A 105 5.99 12.63 -7.23
CA TRP A 105 4.87 12.88 -6.33
C TRP A 105 3.76 11.84 -6.48
N THR A 106 3.40 11.45 -7.72
CA THR A 106 2.37 10.40 -7.92
C THR A 106 2.82 9.03 -7.40
N ARG A 107 4.11 8.71 -7.49
CA ARG A 107 4.67 7.48 -6.90
C ARG A 107 4.68 7.55 -5.38
N GLU A 108 5.12 8.66 -4.81
CA GLU A 108 5.16 8.89 -3.37
C GLU A 108 3.76 8.87 -2.73
N LEU A 109 2.77 9.49 -3.38
CA LEU A 109 1.38 9.43 -2.92
C LEU A 109 0.88 7.98 -2.89
N LYS A 110 1.17 7.20 -3.94
CA LYS A 110 0.79 5.78 -4.01
C LYS A 110 1.52 4.93 -2.97
N THR A 111 2.80 5.18 -2.73
CA THR A 111 3.54 4.43 -1.70
C THR A 111 3.04 4.80 -0.30
N ALA A 112 2.80 6.08 -0.02
CA ALA A 112 2.23 6.55 1.24
C ALA A 112 0.82 5.96 1.49
N GLN A 113 -0.07 5.95 0.48
CA GLN A 113 -1.39 5.31 0.58
C GLN A 113 -1.31 3.80 0.85
N LYS A 114 -0.37 3.10 0.19
CA LYS A 114 -0.12 1.66 0.44
C LYS A 114 0.44 1.42 1.84
N GLN A 115 1.31 2.29 2.33
CA GLN A 115 1.85 2.18 3.68
C GLN A 115 0.77 2.46 4.74
N SER A 116 -0.05 3.49 4.54
CA SER A 116 -1.18 3.82 5.42
C SER A 116 -2.20 2.68 5.49
N SER A 117 -2.59 2.10 4.36
CA SER A 117 -3.51 0.96 4.34
C SER A 117 -2.93 -0.30 5.01
N LYS A 118 -1.64 -0.60 4.84
CA LYS A 118 -0.94 -1.67 5.57
C LYS A 118 -0.92 -1.41 7.08
N ARG A 119 -0.65 -0.17 7.49
CA ARG A 119 -0.63 0.22 8.91
C ARG A 119 -2.02 0.12 9.51
N LYS A 120 -3.07 0.57 8.81
CA LYS A 120 -4.47 0.39 9.24
C LYS A 120 -4.87 -1.08 9.37
N ARG A 121 -4.42 -1.96 8.46
CA ARG A 121 -4.65 -3.42 8.57
C ARG A 121 -3.93 -4.07 9.75
N LYS A 122 -2.73 -3.59 10.11
CA LYS A 122 -1.93 -4.09 11.24
C LYS A 122 -2.36 -3.50 12.58
N ALA A 123 -2.82 -2.24 12.59
CA ALA A 123 -3.24 -1.50 13.77
C ALA A 123 -4.73 -1.68 14.09
N GLY A 124 -5.48 -2.41 13.25
CA GLY A 124 -6.82 -2.85 13.62
C GLY A 124 -6.71 -3.67 14.90
N ASN A 125 -7.43 -3.23 15.94
CA ASN A 125 -7.61 -3.88 17.23
C ASN A 125 -8.31 -5.23 17.01
N ARG A 126 -7.61 -6.18 16.40
CA ARG A 126 -8.05 -7.56 16.28
C ARG A 126 -8.14 -8.05 17.71
N ALA A 127 -9.37 -8.24 18.19
CA ALA A 127 -9.60 -8.90 19.46
C ALA A 127 -8.69 -10.14 19.52
N PRO A 128 -8.00 -10.39 20.66
CA PRO A 128 -7.11 -11.51 20.77
C PRO A 128 -7.88 -12.75 20.32
N SER A 129 -7.43 -13.37 19.23
CA SER A 129 -8.05 -14.58 18.69
C SER A 129 -8.28 -15.54 19.84
N GLY A 130 -9.40 -16.28 19.87
CA GLY A 130 -9.74 -17.17 20.98
C GLY A 130 -8.63 -18.18 21.34
N PHE A 131 -7.67 -18.37 20.43
CA PHE A 131 -6.47 -19.18 20.63
C PHE A 131 -5.35 -18.50 21.45
N VAL A 132 -5.34 -17.16 21.53
CA VAL A 132 -4.39 -16.31 22.27
C VAL A 132 -4.96 -15.86 23.62
N LYS A 133 -6.23 -16.17 23.90
CA LYS A 133 -6.86 -15.86 25.19
C LYS A 133 -6.12 -16.61 26.32
N PRO A 134 -5.63 -15.91 27.37
CA PRO A 134 -5.11 -16.56 28.56
C PRO A 134 -6.21 -17.41 29.20
N THR A 135 -5.89 -18.67 29.48
CA THR A 135 -6.80 -19.63 30.10
C THR A 135 -6.05 -20.35 31.21
N LYS A 136 -6.73 -20.62 32.32
CA LYS A 136 -6.17 -21.43 33.40
C LYS A 136 -5.78 -22.81 32.86
N ILE A 137 -4.56 -23.23 33.19
CA ILE A 137 -4.04 -24.54 32.85
C ILE A 137 -4.10 -25.48 34.06
N SER A 138 -4.26 -26.78 33.80
CA SER A 138 -4.21 -27.81 34.85
C SER A 138 -2.84 -27.89 35.53
N ASP A 139 -2.79 -28.30 36.78
CA ASP A 139 -1.55 -28.44 37.56
C ASP A 139 -0.52 -29.38 36.91
N GLU A 140 -0.97 -30.46 36.26
CA GLU A 140 -0.09 -31.39 35.52
C GLU A 140 0.66 -30.67 34.39
N LEU A 141 -0.04 -29.80 33.67
CA LEU A 141 0.53 -29.03 32.56
C LEU A 141 1.43 -27.90 33.07
N ALA A 142 1.06 -27.27 34.18
CA ALA A 142 1.90 -26.26 34.82
C ALA A 142 3.23 -26.86 35.32
N ALA A 143 3.17 -28.04 35.95
CA ALA A 143 4.36 -28.77 36.40
C ALA A 143 5.27 -29.16 35.23
N PHE A 144 4.71 -29.61 34.10
CA PHE A 144 5.50 -29.95 32.91
C PHE A 144 6.21 -28.74 32.30
N LEU A 145 5.57 -27.57 32.31
CA LEU A 145 6.14 -26.32 31.79
C LEU A 145 7.01 -25.56 32.80
N GLY A 146 7.11 -26.04 34.05
CA GLY A 146 7.82 -25.34 35.13
C GLY A 146 7.18 -24.00 35.50
N LYS A 147 5.85 -23.93 35.49
CA LYS A 147 5.05 -22.74 35.86
C LYS A 147 4.33 -22.97 37.20
N ASP A 148 3.91 -21.88 37.82
CA ASP A 148 3.11 -21.94 39.04
C ASP A 148 1.74 -22.61 38.80
N LYS A 149 1.26 -23.31 39.84
CA LYS A 149 -0.07 -23.94 39.82
C LYS A 149 -1.14 -22.88 39.63
N GLY A 150 -2.06 -23.10 38.70
CA GLY A 150 -3.11 -22.14 38.36
C GLY A 150 -2.69 -20.95 37.49
N ALA A 151 -1.49 -20.97 36.90
CA ALA A 151 -1.08 -19.96 35.93
C ALA A 151 -2.05 -19.89 34.73
N GLU A 152 -2.19 -18.70 34.15
CA GLU A 152 -3.02 -18.48 32.97
C GLU A 152 -2.13 -18.37 31.73
N LEU A 153 -2.25 -19.34 30.83
CA LEU A 153 -1.49 -19.38 29.59
C LEU A 153 -2.42 -19.53 28.39
N ALA A 154 -2.05 -18.86 27.31
CA ALA A 154 -2.71 -19.02 26.04
C ALA A 154 -2.38 -20.38 25.44
N ARG A 155 -3.36 -21.00 24.78
CA ARG A 155 -3.21 -22.27 24.08
C ARG A 155 -2.08 -22.24 23.05
N THR A 156 -1.87 -21.11 22.37
CA THR A 156 -0.72 -20.86 21.49
C THR A 156 0.63 -21.06 22.16
N THR A 157 0.81 -20.51 23.36
CA THR A 157 2.09 -20.51 24.08
C THR A 157 2.41 -21.91 24.55
N VAL A 158 1.42 -22.61 25.13
CA VAL A 158 1.58 -24.00 25.58
C VAL A 158 1.96 -24.92 24.42
N THR A 159 1.26 -24.85 23.28
CA THR A 159 1.60 -25.70 22.13
C THR A 159 3.01 -25.39 21.60
N LYS A 160 3.47 -24.13 21.66
CA LYS A 160 4.85 -23.79 21.29
C LYS A 160 5.88 -24.41 22.24
N GLU A 161 5.63 -24.34 23.54
CA GLU A 161 6.52 -24.91 24.55
C GLU A 161 6.61 -26.44 24.44
N ILE A 162 5.48 -27.12 24.22
CA ILE A 162 5.46 -28.57 23.97
C ILE A 162 6.19 -28.93 22.66
N ASN A 163 5.98 -28.16 21.58
CA ASN A 163 6.71 -28.38 20.32
C ASN A 163 8.21 -28.15 20.46
N ALA A 164 8.61 -27.15 21.28
CA ALA A 164 10.02 -26.94 21.61
C ALA A 164 10.56 -28.15 22.38
N TYR A 165 9.83 -28.66 23.37
CA TYR A 165 10.20 -29.86 24.11
C TYR A 165 10.37 -31.09 23.21
N ILE A 166 9.44 -31.32 22.28
CA ILE A 166 9.51 -32.44 21.33
C ILE A 166 10.78 -32.35 20.47
N ARG A 167 11.17 -31.13 20.06
CA ARG A 167 12.38 -30.88 19.26
C ARG A 167 13.66 -31.04 20.07
N THR A 168 13.71 -30.50 21.28
CA THR A 168 14.90 -30.59 22.16
C THR A 168 15.19 -32.02 22.56
N ASN A 169 14.14 -32.83 22.78
CA ASN A 169 14.27 -34.24 23.14
C ASN A 169 14.27 -35.18 21.93
N LYS A 170 14.29 -34.65 20.69
CA LYS A 170 14.27 -35.44 19.44
C LYS A 170 13.20 -36.53 19.41
N LEU A 171 12.00 -36.23 19.91
CA LEU A 171 10.87 -37.16 19.99
C LEU A 171 10.10 -37.30 18.67
N GLN A 172 10.63 -36.76 17.57
CA GLN A 172 10.01 -36.89 16.25
C GLN A 172 10.49 -38.19 15.60
N ASP A 173 9.59 -38.85 14.89
CA ASP A 173 9.96 -40.00 14.07
C ASP A 173 10.76 -39.54 12.85
N GLU A 174 11.96 -40.09 12.66
CA GLU A 174 12.85 -39.76 11.54
C GLU A 174 12.28 -40.21 10.19
N ALA A 175 11.50 -41.30 10.18
CA ALA A 175 10.86 -41.80 8.97
C ALA A 175 9.61 -40.99 8.61
N ASN A 176 8.92 -40.42 9.61
CA ASN A 176 7.71 -39.65 9.41
C ASN A 176 7.64 -38.49 10.42
N GLY A 177 8.22 -37.34 10.06
CA GLY A 177 8.28 -36.15 10.93
C GLY A 177 6.92 -35.55 11.36
N ARG A 178 5.80 -36.14 10.92
CA ARG A 178 4.45 -35.80 11.40
C ARG A 178 4.08 -36.59 12.67
N LYS A 179 4.68 -37.77 12.86
CA LYS A 179 4.51 -38.64 14.02
C LYS A 179 5.49 -38.23 15.12
N ILE A 180 4.99 -38.26 16.35
CA ILE A 180 5.75 -37.95 17.55
C ILE A 180 5.72 -39.21 18.41
N ASN A 181 6.90 -39.65 18.83
CA ASN A 181 7.08 -40.75 19.78
C ASN A 181 7.17 -40.13 21.18
N PRO A 182 6.06 -40.04 21.94
CA PRO A 182 6.08 -39.36 23.23
C PRO A 182 6.96 -40.11 24.22
N ASP A 183 7.71 -39.36 25.03
CA ASP A 183 8.40 -39.91 26.19
C ASP A 183 7.41 -40.16 27.34
N ALA A 184 7.87 -40.81 28.41
CA ALA A 184 7.02 -41.12 29.57
C ALA A 184 6.35 -39.86 30.16
N LYS A 185 7.03 -38.71 30.13
CA LYS A 185 6.52 -37.43 30.65
C LYS A 185 5.40 -36.87 29.77
N LEU A 186 5.61 -36.81 28.46
CA LEU A 186 4.62 -36.30 27.51
C LEU A 186 3.42 -37.26 27.38
N ALA A 187 3.65 -38.57 27.44
CA ALA A 187 2.59 -39.57 27.42
C ALA A 187 1.70 -39.50 28.67
N ALA A 188 2.31 -39.31 29.86
CA ALA A 188 1.58 -39.12 31.11
C ALA A 188 0.75 -37.83 31.08
N LEU A 189 1.34 -36.73 30.59
CA LEU A 189 0.64 -35.45 30.46
C LEU A 189 -0.57 -35.58 29.53
N LEU A 190 -0.39 -36.13 28.33
CA LEU A 190 -1.43 -36.19 27.31
C LEU A 190 -2.43 -37.34 27.51
N LYS A 191 -2.26 -38.16 28.56
CA LYS A 191 -3.09 -39.34 28.88
C LYS A 191 -3.27 -40.26 27.66
N LEU A 192 -2.19 -40.45 26.91
CA LEU A 192 -2.19 -41.24 25.68
C LEU A 192 -2.29 -42.74 26.00
N LYS A 193 -3.13 -43.45 25.25
CA LYS A 193 -3.12 -44.92 25.27
C LYS A 193 -1.98 -45.40 24.38
N LYS A 194 -1.41 -46.57 24.70
CA LYS A 194 -0.32 -47.18 23.92
C LYS A 194 -0.69 -47.45 22.45
N THR A 195 -1.99 -47.48 22.14
CA THR A 195 -2.54 -47.68 20.79
C THR A 195 -2.74 -46.37 20.02
N ASP A 196 -2.63 -45.21 20.67
CA ASP A 196 -2.97 -43.93 20.07
C ASP A 196 -1.73 -43.30 19.40
N GLU A 197 -1.85 -42.96 18.11
CA GLU A 197 -0.81 -42.24 17.40
C GLU A 197 -0.83 -40.74 17.73
N LEU A 198 0.27 -40.23 18.32
CA LEU A 198 0.46 -38.81 18.54
C LEU A 198 1.08 -38.15 17.30
N THR A 199 0.39 -37.15 16.77
CA THR A 199 0.87 -36.30 15.68
C THR A 199 0.68 -34.84 16.05
N TYR A 200 1.39 -33.93 15.38
CA TYR A 200 1.21 -32.48 15.59
C TYR A 200 -0.23 -32.01 15.35
N PHE A 201 -0.98 -32.70 14.49
CA PHE A 201 -2.38 -32.41 14.22
C PHE A 201 -3.28 -32.81 15.39
N ASN A 202 -3.04 -33.99 15.96
CA ASN A 202 -3.85 -34.53 17.05
C ASN A 202 -3.43 -34.01 18.44
N LEU A 203 -2.23 -33.44 18.58
CA LEU A 203 -1.72 -32.88 19.84
C LEU A 203 -2.74 -31.96 20.51
N GLN A 204 -3.41 -31.14 19.71
CA GLN A 204 -4.38 -30.18 20.23
C GLN A 204 -5.63 -30.84 20.84
N LYS A 205 -6.03 -32.00 20.33
CA LYS A 205 -7.15 -32.80 20.83
C LYS A 205 -6.84 -33.38 22.21
N TYR A 206 -5.63 -33.86 22.42
CA TYR A 206 -5.22 -34.40 23.73
C TYR A 206 -5.04 -33.28 24.76
N MET A 207 -4.50 -32.15 24.33
CA MET A 207 -4.33 -30.97 25.19
C MET A 207 -5.64 -30.32 25.66
N SER A 208 -6.77 -30.48 24.97
CA SER A 208 -7.99 -29.74 25.30
C SER A 208 -8.50 -29.98 26.72
N HIS A 209 -8.22 -31.13 27.31
CA HIS A 209 -8.64 -31.50 28.66
C HIS A 209 -7.87 -30.74 29.76
N HIS A 210 -6.69 -30.19 29.43
CA HIS A 210 -5.83 -29.45 30.36
C HIS A 210 -6.13 -27.95 30.41
N PHE A 211 -7.07 -27.48 29.59
CA PHE A 211 -7.53 -26.10 29.60
C PHE A 211 -8.94 -26.02 30.17
N SER A 212 -9.14 -25.13 31.13
CA SER A 212 -10.47 -24.82 31.62
C SER A 212 -11.30 -24.25 30.47
N LYS A 213 -12.46 -24.86 30.17
CA LYS A 213 -13.36 -24.36 29.12
C LYS A 213 -14.02 -23.07 29.62
N THR A 214 -13.36 -21.93 29.43
CA THR A 214 -13.94 -20.60 29.69
C THR A 214 -15.07 -20.37 28.67
N GLY A 215 -16.27 -20.84 29.03
CA GLY A 215 -17.46 -20.91 28.18
C GLY A 215 -18.56 -21.83 28.73
N LYS A 216 -18.28 -22.68 29.71
CA LYS A 216 -19.32 -23.21 30.61
C LYS A 216 -18.88 -22.92 32.03
N ALA A 217 -19.57 -21.99 32.66
CA ALA A 217 -19.47 -21.77 34.09
C ALA A 217 -19.76 -23.09 34.81
N GLU A 218 -19.02 -23.27 35.90
CA GLU A 218 -19.20 -24.20 37.01
C GLU A 218 -20.65 -24.70 37.19
N GLU A 219 -20.88 -26.00 36.98
CA GLU A 219 -22.00 -26.74 37.59
C GLU A 219 -21.75 -28.25 37.42
N SER A 220 -20.91 -28.86 38.28
CA SER A 220 -20.97 -30.29 38.66
C SER A 220 -19.79 -30.70 39.56
N ALA A 221 -19.56 -29.98 40.66
CA ALA A 221 -18.70 -30.47 41.74
C ALA A 221 -19.16 -29.90 43.08
N SER A 222 -20.41 -30.24 43.45
CA SER A 222 -20.96 -30.15 44.82
C SER A 222 -22.41 -30.68 44.79
N ALA A 223 -22.57 -31.99 44.79
CA ALA A 223 -23.76 -32.70 45.31
C ALA A 223 -23.36 -34.16 45.57
#